data_AF-A0A3M1PAY9-F1
#
_entry.id   AF-A0A3M1PAY9-F1
#
_cell.length_a   1.000
_cell.length_b   1.000
_cell.length_c   1.000
_cell.angle_alpha   90.00
_cell.angle_beta   90.00
_cell.angle_gamma   90.00
#
_symmetry.space_group_name_H-M   'P 1'
#
loop_
_entity.id
_entity.type
_entity.pdbx_description
1 polymer ?
#
loop_
_entity_poly.entity_id
_entity_poly.type
_entity_poly.pdbx_seq_one_letter_code
_entity_poly.pdbx_strand_id
1 'polypeptide(L)'
;MLLDIGFEHVPHVLPELIEQGVREELSLGEFLELICAAERDFREERRIRTSLKLSGLCMAKALDSFDFTFQRGVHKGKIDLLATCEFAKRRENILLLGPPGVGKTHLATGLGIRAVQNGFSVAFLSADELIDQLRRDHAAANRRIRRRKYMNAAVLIIDELGFQAFDRNDAHLLFKVISYRYERGSTIITSNKSIREWPQMLAGDDALTTAILDRLLHHCHVVQIEGRSFRLREIEQQLDQG
;
A
#
# COMPACT_ATOMS: atom_id res chain seq x y z
N MET A 1 32.24 10.57 19.72
CA MET A 1 31.70 9.49 20.58
C MET A 1 30.30 9.07 20.18
N LEU A 2 29.26 9.92 20.32
CA LEU A 2 27.88 9.53 19.98
C LEU A 2 27.69 9.15 18.50
N LEU A 3 28.30 9.91 17.58
CA LEU A 3 28.35 9.55 16.15
C LEU A 3 29.06 8.20 15.92
N ASP A 4 30.13 7.93 16.67
CA ASP A 4 30.97 6.73 16.50
C ASP A 4 30.24 5.44 16.95
N ILE A 5 29.31 5.56 17.89
CA ILE A 5 28.42 4.46 18.30
C ILE A 5 27.11 4.43 17.49
N GLY A 6 27.03 5.26 16.44
CA GLY A 6 26.00 5.22 15.41
C GLY A 6 24.83 6.18 15.61
N PHE A 7 24.81 7.05 16.63
CA PHE A 7 23.76 8.06 16.78
C PHE A 7 23.92 9.16 15.71
N GLU A 8 22.89 9.39 14.91
CA GLU A 8 22.91 10.37 13.83
C GLU A 8 22.26 11.70 14.21
N HIS A 9 21.26 11.69 15.10
CA HIS A 9 20.44 12.87 15.39
C HIS A 9 20.75 13.49 16.74
N VAL A 10 20.85 12.68 17.78
CA VAL A 10 21.11 13.16 19.15
C VAL A 10 22.29 14.11 19.27
N PRO A 11 23.44 13.92 18.59
CA PRO A 11 24.55 14.86 18.68
C PRO A 11 24.18 16.32 18.36
N HIS A 12 23.14 16.50 17.53
CA HIS A 12 22.66 17.81 17.11
C HIS A 12 21.61 18.42 18.03
N VAL A 13 20.92 17.60 18.84
CA VAL A 13 19.83 18.03 19.75
C VAL A 13 20.16 17.79 21.22
N LEU A 14 21.39 17.33 21.51
CA LEU A 14 21.83 17.01 22.87
C LEU A 14 21.74 18.20 23.83
N PRO A 15 22.09 19.45 23.45
CA PRO A 15 21.93 20.60 24.33
C PRO A 15 20.48 20.80 24.78
N GLU A 16 19.52 20.71 23.86
CA GLU A 16 18.10 20.85 24.15
C GLU A 16 17.58 19.72 25.04
N LEU A 17 18.03 18.48 24.80
CA LEU A 17 17.69 17.34 25.65
C LEU A 17 18.26 17.50 27.07
N ILE A 18 19.49 18.01 27.22
CA ILE A 18 20.09 18.29 28.54
C ILE A 18 19.27 19.34 29.29
N GLU A 19 18.92 20.45 28.63
CA GLU A 19 18.07 21.49 29.24
C GLU A 19 16.71 20.92 29.67
N GLN A 20 16.10 20.08 28.83
CA GLN A 20 14.87 19.38 29.16
C GLN A 20 15.06 18.48 30.38
N GLY A 21 16.11 17.67 30.41
CA GLY A 21 16.39 16.75 31.51
C GLY A 21 16.62 17.46 32.85
N VAL A 22 17.29 18.60 32.85
CA VAL A 22 17.47 19.44 34.04
C VAL A 22 16.15 20.05 34.49
N ARG A 23 15.36 20.60 33.55
CA ARG A 23 14.08 21.24 33.84
C ARG A 23 13.03 20.26 34.39
N GLU A 24 13.03 19.04 33.87
CA GLU A 24 12.09 17.97 34.27
C GLU A 24 12.63 17.12 35.42
N GLU A 25 13.79 17.47 35.98
CA GLU A 25 14.47 16.76 37.08
C GLU A 25 14.61 15.25 36.82
N LEU A 26 14.91 14.88 35.57
CA LEU A 26 15.02 13.49 35.15
C LEU A 26 16.19 12.80 35.86
N SER A 27 15.95 11.59 36.36
CA SER A 27 17.02 10.69 36.77
C SER A 27 17.93 10.33 35.59
N LEU A 28 19.14 9.82 35.88
CA LEU A 28 20.05 9.37 34.82
C LEU A 28 19.43 8.30 33.92
N GLY A 29 18.59 7.42 34.47
CA GLY A 29 17.88 6.41 33.70
C GLY A 29 16.88 7.03 32.73
N GLU A 30 16.03 7.93 33.21
CA GLU A 30 15.04 8.63 32.38
C GLU A 30 15.70 9.51 31.32
N PHE A 31 16.83 10.14 31.65
CA PHE A 31 17.58 10.94 30.67
C PHE A 31 18.20 10.07 29.56
N LEU A 32 18.71 8.89 29.88
CA LEU A 32 19.18 7.93 28.88
C LEU A 32 18.03 7.43 27.99
N GLU A 33 16.86 7.16 28.56
CA GLU A 33 15.66 6.80 27.80
C GLU A 33 15.23 7.92 26.85
N LEU A 34 15.24 9.17 27.31
CA LEU A 34 14.96 10.36 26.50
C LEU A 34 15.90 10.46 25.29
N ILE A 35 17.21 10.30 25.52
CA ILE A 35 18.22 10.31 24.44
C ILE A 35 17.96 9.17 23.45
N CYS A 36 17.72 7.96 23.93
CA CYS A 36 17.48 6.80 23.07
C CYS A 36 16.18 6.95 22.28
N ALA A 37 15.13 7.52 22.89
CA ALA A 37 13.86 7.80 22.24
C ALA A 37 14.05 8.83 21.12
N ALA A 38 14.73 9.94 21.37
CA ALA A 38 14.99 10.96 20.35
C ALA A 38 15.71 10.41 19.11
N GLU A 39 16.74 9.58 19.31
CA GLU A 39 17.44 8.92 18.21
C GLU A 39 16.56 7.92 17.46
N ARG A 40 15.82 7.08 18.20
CA ARG A 40 14.93 6.06 17.63
C ARG A 40 13.85 6.71 16.79
N ASP A 41 13.23 7.76 17.31
CA ASP A 41 12.09 8.43 16.68
C ASP A 41 12.55 9.15 15.40
N PHE A 42 13.75 9.77 15.40
CA PHE A 42 14.35 10.33 14.19
C PHE A 42 14.63 9.27 13.12
N ARG A 43 15.21 8.12 13.50
CA ARG A 43 15.46 7.02 12.56
C ARG A 43 14.17 6.46 11.98
N GLU A 44 13.15 6.33 12.82
CA GLU A 44 11.84 5.83 12.39
C GLU A 44 11.17 6.81 11.42
N GLU A 45 11.22 8.11 11.72
CA GLU A 45 10.71 9.14 10.80
C GLU A 45 11.46 9.11 9.47
N ARG A 46 12.79 8.99 9.50
CA ARG A 46 13.63 8.86 8.30
C ARG A 46 13.28 7.60 7.50
N ARG A 47 13.07 6.47 8.18
CA ARG A 47 12.64 5.19 7.57
C ARG A 47 11.31 5.35 6.86
N ILE A 48 10.30 5.89 7.55
CA ILE A 48 8.96 6.13 7.01
C ILE A 48 9.04 7.05 5.79
N ARG A 49 9.69 8.21 5.92
CA ARG A 49 9.84 9.19 4.84
C ARG A 49 10.49 8.60 3.60
N THR A 50 11.57 7.85 3.79
CA THR A 50 12.28 7.17 2.69
C THR A 50 11.41 6.10 2.04
N SER A 51 10.74 5.28 2.85
CA SER A 51 9.90 4.19 2.37
C SER A 51 8.67 4.70 1.60
N LEU A 52 8.03 5.78 2.07
CA LEU A 52 6.95 6.47 1.37
C LEU A 52 7.43 7.00 0.01
N LYS A 53 8.58 7.70 -0.03
CA LYS A 53 9.16 8.21 -1.29
C LYS A 53 9.41 7.09 -2.30
N LEU A 54 9.91 5.94 -1.84
CA LEU A 54 10.20 4.80 -2.72
C LEU A 54 8.94 4.01 -3.10
N SER A 55 7.83 4.14 -2.38
CA SER A 55 6.64 3.28 -2.54
C SER A 55 5.80 3.58 -3.77
N GLY A 56 5.88 4.81 -4.32
CA GLY A 56 5.00 5.28 -5.38
C GLY A 56 3.63 5.78 -4.90
N LEU A 57 3.39 5.83 -3.58
CA LEU A 57 2.11 6.26 -3.00
C LEU A 57 1.91 7.79 -3.08
N CYS A 58 0.66 8.20 -3.29
CA CYS A 58 0.25 9.60 -3.22
C CYS A 58 -0.17 9.99 -1.79
N MET A 59 0.64 10.80 -1.11
CA MET A 59 0.41 11.17 0.30
C MET A 59 -0.90 11.92 0.57
N ALA A 60 -1.43 12.65 -0.42
CA ALA A 60 -2.70 13.36 -0.29
C ALA A 60 -3.90 12.42 -0.06
N LYS A 61 -3.75 11.12 -0.37
CA LYS A 61 -4.78 10.09 -0.26
C LYS A 61 -4.64 9.23 1.01
N ALA A 62 -4.22 9.83 2.13
CA ALA A 62 -4.25 9.17 3.43
C ALA A 62 -5.69 8.79 3.83
N LEU A 63 -5.85 7.78 4.71
CA LEU A 63 -7.20 7.40 5.18
C LEU A 63 -7.90 8.54 5.92
N ASP A 64 -7.14 9.43 6.55
CA ASP A 64 -7.66 10.54 7.34
C ASP A 64 -8.34 11.60 6.45
N SER A 65 -7.97 11.68 5.16
CA SER A 65 -8.63 12.54 4.16
C SER A 65 -9.82 11.88 3.46
N PHE A 66 -10.15 10.63 3.79
CA PHE A 66 -11.27 9.93 3.17
C PHE A 66 -12.60 10.26 3.86
N ASP A 67 -13.55 10.81 3.10
CA ASP A 67 -14.88 11.16 3.60
C ASP A 67 -15.81 9.93 3.61
N PHE A 68 -15.78 9.19 4.72
CA PHE A 68 -16.69 8.06 4.97
C PHE A 68 -18.17 8.47 5.09
N THR A 69 -18.47 9.74 5.36
CA THR A 69 -19.86 10.21 5.46
C THR A 69 -20.51 10.32 4.09
N PHE A 70 -19.72 10.69 3.08
CA PHE A 70 -20.12 10.68 1.70
C PHE A 70 -20.19 9.26 1.13
N GLN A 71 -19.18 8.42 1.40
CA GLN A 71 -19.18 7.04 0.93
C GLN A 71 -19.76 6.06 1.95
N ARG A 72 -21.08 6.13 2.17
CA ARG A 72 -21.79 5.30 3.15
C ARG A 72 -21.73 3.80 2.86
N GLY A 73 -21.45 3.40 1.62
CA GLY A 73 -21.27 2.00 1.24
C GLY A 73 -19.99 1.35 1.80
N VAL A 74 -19.08 2.14 2.38
CA VAL A 74 -17.84 1.62 3.00
C VAL A 74 -18.01 1.54 4.51
N HIS A 75 -17.96 0.32 5.05
CA HIS A 75 -17.93 0.12 6.50
C HIS A 75 -16.60 0.61 7.10
N LYS A 76 -16.61 1.80 7.71
CA LYS A 76 -15.42 2.40 8.33
C LYS A 76 -14.70 1.44 9.29
N GLY A 77 -15.41 0.74 10.16
CA GLY A 77 -14.80 -0.22 11.09
C GLY A 77 -14.02 -1.36 10.40
N LYS A 78 -14.44 -1.78 9.20
CA LYS A 78 -13.68 -2.77 8.40
C LYS A 78 -12.38 -2.15 7.86
N ILE A 79 -12.43 -0.90 7.39
CA ILE A 79 -11.24 -0.18 6.91
C ILE A 79 -10.28 0.10 8.07
N ASP A 80 -10.79 0.49 9.24
CA ASP A 80 -9.99 0.71 10.45
C ASP A 80 -9.28 -0.59 10.88
N LEU A 81 -9.97 -1.74 10.83
CA LEU A 81 -9.36 -3.04 11.07
C LEU A 81 -8.23 -3.33 10.07
N LEU A 82 -8.45 -3.09 8.77
CA LEU A 82 -7.40 -3.26 7.75
C LEU A 82 -6.24 -2.29 7.97
N ALA A 83 -6.49 -1.08 8.46
CA ALA A 83 -5.47 -0.07 8.75
C ALA A 83 -4.51 -0.49 9.89
N THR A 84 -4.89 -1.45 10.74
CA THR A 84 -3.98 -2.08 11.72
C THR A 84 -2.83 -2.87 11.07
N CYS A 85 -2.94 -3.15 9.76
CA CYS A 85 -1.96 -3.90 8.98
C CYS A 85 -1.77 -5.35 9.45
N GLU A 86 -2.71 -5.90 10.22
CA GLU A 86 -2.68 -7.31 10.64
C GLU A 86 -2.80 -8.25 9.44
N PHE A 87 -3.54 -7.86 8.40
CA PHE A 87 -3.59 -8.56 7.11
C PHE A 87 -2.18 -8.73 6.51
N ALA A 88 -1.32 -7.72 6.65
CA ALA A 88 0.04 -7.75 6.10
C ALA A 88 0.92 -8.78 6.80
N LYS A 89 0.77 -8.93 8.12
CA LYS A 89 1.46 -9.96 8.92
C LYS A 89 1.00 -11.37 8.54
N ARG A 90 -0.32 -11.53 8.37
CA ARG A 90 -0.97 -12.80 8.01
C ARG A 90 -0.85 -13.15 6.53
N ARG A 91 -0.32 -12.24 5.72
CA ARG A 91 -0.17 -12.39 4.26
C ARG A 91 -1.52 -12.56 3.55
N GLU A 92 -2.53 -11.89 4.08
CA GLU A 92 -3.89 -11.85 3.53
C GLU A 92 -4.00 -10.75 2.46
N ASN A 93 -4.68 -11.04 1.36
CA ASN A 93 -4.92 -10.09 0.29
C ASN A 93 -6.12 -9.17 0.60
N ILE A 94 -6.21 -8.06 -0.13
CA ILE A 94 -7.36 -7.16 -0.08
C ILE A 94 -7.83 -6.91 -1.50
N LEU A 95 -9.13 -7.07 -1.74
CA LEU A 95 -9.74 -6.79 -3.04
C LEU A 95 -10.78 -5.70 -2.89
N LEU A 96 -10.50 -4.52 -3.47
CA LEU A 96 -11.39 -3.37 -3.47
C LEU A 96 -12.14 -3.33 -4.81
N LEU A 97 -13.44 -3.59 -4.79
CA LEU A 97 -14.30 -3.68 -5.98
C LEU A 97 -15.33 -2.57 -5.99
N GLY A 98 -15.71 -2.07 -7.16
CA GLY A 98 -16.77 -1.07 -7.28
C GLY A 98 -16.61 -0.14 -8.49
N PRO A 99 -17.63 0.67 -8.83
CA PRO A 99 -17.59 1.51 -10.03
C PRO A 99 -16.51 2.60 -9.96
N PRO A 100 -16.15 3.25 -11.08
CA PRO A 100 -15.17 4.33 -11.09
C PRO A 100 -15.53 5.49 -10.15
N GLY A 101 -14.53 6.13 -9.55
CA GLY A 101 -14.72 7.33 -8.74
C GLY A 101 -15.23 7.12 -7.31
N VAL A 102 -15.51 5.89 -6.88
CA VAL A 102 -16.01 5.61 -5.51
C VAL A 102 -14.95 5.59 -4.41
N GLY A 103 -13.67 5.79 -4.75
CA GLY A 103 -12.59 5.91 -3.76
C GLY A 103 -11.71 4.66 -3.54
N LYS A 104 -11.82 3.62 -4.39
CA LYS A 104 -11.00 2.39 -4.29
C LYS A 104 -9.49 2.68 -4.20
N THR A 105 -8.96 3.45 -5.15
CA THR A 105 -7.53 3.82 -5.18
C THR A 105 -7.12 4.64 -3.96
N HIS A 106 -8.00 5.49 -3.44
CA HIS A 106 -7.75 6.27 -2.23
C HIS A 106 -7.59 5.34 -1.04
N LEU A 107 -8.52 4.40 -0.85
CA LEU A 107 -8.43 3.42 0.23
C LEU A 107 -7.20 2.52 0.10
N ALA A 108 -6.89 2.02 -1.10
CA ALA A 108 -5.67 1.24 -1.33
C ALA A 108 -4.40 2.03 -0.98
N THR A 109 -4.35 3.30 -1.39
CA THR A 109 -3.22 4.20 -1.10
C THR A 109 -3.13 4.49 0.40
N GLY A 110 -4.24 4.81 1.05
CA GLY A 110 -4.31 5.06 2.48
C GLY A 110 -3.89 3.85 3.33
N LEU A 111 -4.34 2.65 2.95
CA LEU A 111 -3.88 1.39 3.56
C LEU A 111 -2.38 1.17 3.33
N GLY A 112 -1.87 1.50 2.13
CA GLY A 112 -0.44 1.48 1.84
C GLY A 112 0.36 2.43 2.72
N ILE A 113 -0.12 3.67 2.93
CA ILE A 113 0.52 4.64 3.83
C ILE A 113 0.56 4.10 5.26
N ARG A 114 -0.57 3.56 5.75
CA ARG A 114 -0.64 2.93 7.08
C ARG A 114 0.32 1.74 7.18
N ALA A 115 0.46 0.93 6.13
CA ALA A 115 1.42 -0.17 6.11
C ALA A 115 2.87 0.32 6.22
N VAL A 116 3.25 1.39 5.52
CA VAL A 116 4.59 1.98 5.65
C VAL A 116 4.85 2.49 7.08
N GLN A 117 3.87 3.18 7.65
CA GLN A 117 3.93 3.67 9.04
C GLN A 117 4.07 2.51 10.04
N ASN A 118 3.44 1.36 9.78
CA ASN A 118 3.54 0.14 10.59
C ASN A 118 4.79 -0.72 10.30
N GLY A 119 5.79 -0.20 9.60
CA GLY A 119 7.05 -0.92 9.37
C GLY A 119 7.12 -1.72 8.07
N PHE A 120 6.03 -1.84 7.31
CA PHE A 120 6.00 -2.67 6.11
C PHE A 120 6.56 -1.97 4.87
N SER A 121 7.25 -2.73 4.04
CA SER A 121 7.64 -2.27 2.71
C SER A 121 6.45 -2.32 1.76
N VAL A 122 6.23 -1.23 1.02
CA VAL A 122 5.10 -1.09 0.08
C VAL A 122 5.61 -0.75 -1.32
N ALA A 123 4.96 -1.32 -2.32
CA ALA A 123 5.08 -0.93 -3.72
C ALA A 123 3.69 -0.70 -4.31
N PHE A 124 3.51 0.42 -4.99
CA PHE A 124 2.29 0.79 -5.70
C PHE A 124 2.58 0.84 -7.21
N LEU A 125 1.75 0.16 -8.00
CA LEU A 125 1.80 0.15 -9.46
C LEU A 125 0.38 0.10 -10.00
N SER A 126 0.11 0.77 -11.11
CA SER A 126 -1.09 0.43 -11.89
C SER A 126 -0.92 -0.96 -12.52
N ALA A 127 -2.02 -1.60 -12.88
CA ALA A 127 -1.98 -2.89 -13.57
C ALA A 127 -1.18 -2.81 -14.89
N ASP A 128 -1.37 -1.73 -15.65
CA ASP A 128 -0.66 -1.48 -16.90
C ASP A 128 0.85 -1.30 -16.68
N GLU A 129 1.24 -0.49 -15.68
CA GLU A 129 2.66 -0.31 -15.31
C GLU A 129 3.31 -1.62 -14.90
N LEU A 130 2.59 -2.45 -14.13
CA LEU A 130 3.08 -3.75 -13.70
C LEU A 130 3.33 -4.66 -14.91
N ILE A 131 2.37 -4.76 -15.84
CA ILE A 131 2.53 -5.56 -17.05
C ILE A 131 3.68 -5.06 -17.91
N ASP A 132 3.81 -3.76 -18.12
CA ASP A 132 4.90 -3.19 -18.91
C ASP A 132 6.28 -3.43 -18.29
N GLN A 133 6.38 -3.44 -16.96
CA GLN A 133 7.61 -3.84 -16.27
C GLN A 133 7.87 -5.35 -16.44
N LEU A 134 6.85 -6.18 -16.34
CA LEU A 134 6.98 -7.63 -16.51
C LEU A 134 7.37 -8.02 -17.95
N ARG A 135 6.82 -7.37 -18.96
CA ARG A 135 7.19 -7.57 -20.37
C ARG A 135 8.66 -7.24 -20.61
N ARG A 136 9.11 -6.08 -20.12
CA ARG A 136 10.52 -5.66 -20.19
C ARG A 136 11.44 -6.66 -19.49
N ASP A 137 11.05 -7.14 -18.32
CA ASP A 137 11.84 -8.12 -17.58
C ASP A 137 11.84 -9.51 -18.22
N HIS A 138 10.76 -9.90 -18.88
CA HIS A 138 10.66 -11.16 -19.60
C HIS A 138 11.57 -11.19 -20.83
N ALA A 139 11.69 -10.06 -21.53
CA ALA A 139 12.57 -9.89 -22.69
C ALA A 139 14.06 -9.84 -22.32
N ALA A 140 14.40 -9.47 -21.09
CA ALA A 140 15.79 -9.37 -20.64
C ALA A 140 16.42 -10.75 -20.38
N ALA A 141 17.60 -11.02 -20.96
CA ALA A 141 18.34 -12.28 -20.79
C ALA A 141 18.72 -12.59 -19.33
N ASN A 142 18.82 -11.56 -18.48
CA ASN A 142 19.09 -11.67 -17.05
C ASN A 142 17.77 -11.72 -16.26
N ARG A 143 17.21 -12.93 -16.07
CA ARG A 143 15.95 -13.20 -15.35
C ARG A 143 16.01 -12.88 -13.85
N ARG A 144 16.17 -11.61 -13.48
CA ARG A 144 16.18 -11.12 -12.09
C ARG A 144 14.83 -10.55 -11.64
N ILE A 145 13.73 -11.01 -12.24
CA ILE A 145 12.35 -10.65 -11.83
C ILE A 145 12.16 -10.79 -10.30
N ARG A 146 12.72 -11.85 -9.70
CA ARG A 146 12.65 -12.10 -8.24
C ARG A 146 13.39 -11.08 -7.38
N ARG A 147 14.21 -10.20 -7.95
CA ARG A 147 14.89 -9.11 -7.23
C ARG A 147 14.13 -7.79 -7.28
N ARG A 148 13.02 -7.74 -8.03
CA ARG A 148 12.24 -6.51 -8.17
C ARG A 148 11.54 -6.16 -6.86
N LYS A 149 11.45 -4.86 -6.59
CA LYS A 149 10.85 -4.34 -5.36
C LYS A 149 9.39 -4.79 -5.20
N TYR A 150 8.59 -4.74 -6.26
CA TYR A 150 7.18 -5.16 -6.22
C TYR A 150 6.99 -6.66 -5.97
N MET A 151 7.98 -7.50 -6.28
CA MET A 151 7.94 -8.93 -5.95
C MET A 151 8.18 -9.18 -4.47
N ASN A 152 9.06 -8.41 -3.83
CA ASN A 152 9.54 -8.64 -2.46
C ASN A 152 8.94 -7.70 -1.41
N ALA A 153 8.17 -6.69 -1.82
CA ALA A 153 7.47 -5.81 -0.89
C ALA A 153 6.49 -6.62 -0.04
N ALA A 154 6.39 -6.28 1.25
CA ALA A 154 5.44 -6.92 2.16
C ALA A 154 3.99 -6.69 1.69
N VAL A 155 3.71 -5.49 1.17
CA VAL A 155 2.44 -5.15 0.53
C VAL A 155 2.68 -4.65 -0.91
N LEU A 156 2.04 -5.30 -1.87
CA LEU A 156 1.96 -4.83 -3.26
C LEU A 156 0.55 -4.29 -3.53
N ILE A 157 0.44 -3.07 -4.02
CA ILE A 157 -0.82 -2.50 -4.50
C ILE A 157 -0.81 -2.54 -6.02
N ILE A 158 -1.82 -3.18 -6.60
CA ILE A 158 -2.10 -3.23 -8.04
C ILE A 158 -3.38 -2.43 -8.27
N ASP A 159 -3.25 -1.23 -8.81
CA ASP A 159 -4.37 -0.32 -9.03
C ASP A 159 -4.97 -0.50 -10.44
N GLU A 160 -6.28 -0.28 -10.57
CA GLU A 160 -7.02 -0.25 -11.84
C GLU A 160 -7.00 -1.56 -12.65
N LEU A 161 -6.96 -2.70 -11.95
CA LEU A 161 -7.05 -4.01 -12.60
C LEU A 161 -8.41 -4.17 -13.31
N GLY A 162 -8.38 -4.41 -14.62
CA GLY A 162 -9.58 -4.63 -15.44
C GLY A 162 -10.10 -3.42 -16.21
N PHE A 163 -9.34 -2.33 -16.26
CA PHE A 163 -9.59 -1.24 -17.19
C PHE A 163 -9.26 -1.63 -18.64
N GLN A 164 -8.18 -2.39 -18.84
CA GLN A 164 -7.83 -3.03 -20.11
C GLN A 164 -7.93 -4.55 -20.02
N ALA A 165 -8.32 -5.19 -21.11
CA ALA A 165 -8.26 -6.65 -21.22
C ALA A 165 -6.81 -7.07 -21.47
N PHE A 166 -6.34 -8.08 -20.74
CA PHE A 166 -5.02 -8.64 -20.92
C PHE A 166 -5.00 -9.57 -22.12
N ASP A 167 -3.90 -9.55 -22.88
CA ASP A 167 -3.61 -10.65 -23.77
C ASP A 167 -3.18 -11.89 -22.96
N ARG A 168 -3.07 -13.04 -23.64
CA ARG A 168 -2.72 -14.30 -22.98
C ARG A 168 -1.36 -14.25 -22.29
N ASN A 169 -0.37 -13.57 -22.89
CA ASN A 169 0.97 -13.47 -22.33
C ASN A 169 0.97 -12.63 -21.05
N ASP A 170 0.27 -11.50 -21.05
CA ASP A 170 0.15 -10.62 -19.91
C ASP A 170 -0.59 -11.28 -18.75
N ALA A 171 -1.67 -12.02 -19.05
CA ALA A 171 -2.38 -12.80 -18.05
C ALA A 171 -1.45 -13.84 -17.40
N HIS A 172 -0.60 -14.52 -18.19
CA HIS A 172 0.43 -15.42 -17.66
C HIS A 172 1.51 -14.69 -16.84
N LEU A 173 1.90 -13.48 -17.21
CA LEU A 173 2.86 -12.68 -16.44
C LEU A 173 2.26 -12.26 -15.09
N LEU A 174 1.01 -11.81 -15.08
CA LEU A 174 0.29 -11.50 -13.85
C LEU A 174 0.17 -12.74 -12.95
N PHE A 175 -0.19 -13.90 -13.53
CA PHE A 175 -0.24 -15.17 -12.79
C PHE A 175 1.09 -15.51 -12.12
N LYS A 176 2.23 -15.25 -12.77
CA LYS A 176 3.56 -15.47 -12.16
C LYS A 176 3.79 -14.57 -10.95
N VAL A 177 3.34 -13.32 -10.98
CA VAL A 177 3.42 -12.40 -9.83
C VAL A 177 2.57 -12.92 -8.69
N ILE A 178 1.29 -13.18 -8.95
CA ILE A 178 0.34 -13.67 -7.93
C ILE A 178 0.83 -14.98 -7.32
N SER A 179 1.28 -15.93 -8.15
CA SER A 179 1.81 -17.21 -7.69
C SER A 179 3.10 -17.08 -6.87
N TYR A 180 3.97 -16.12 -7.23
CA TYR A 180 5.19 -15.89 -6.46
C TYR A 180 4.88 -15.28 -5.10
N ARG A 181 3.88 -14.40 -5.02
CA ARG A 181 3.51 -13.67 -3.81
C ARG A 181 2.58 -14.45 -2.88
N TYR A 182 1.87 -15.46 -3.40
CA TYR A 182 1.02 -16.34 -2.62
C TYR A 182 1.75 -16.85 -1.37
N GLU A 183 1.17 -16.61 -0.19
CA GLU A 183 1.74 -16.92 1.14
C GLU A 183 3.12 -16.29 1.42
N ARG A 184 3.59 -15.31 0.63
CA ARG A 184 4.87 -14.60 0.85
C ARG A 184 4.71 -13.12 1.14
N GLY A 185 3.67 -12.50 0.60
CA GLY A 185 3.35 -11.09 0.83
C GLY A 185 1.92 -10.78 0.44
N SER A 186 1.37 -9.71 1.01
CA SER A 186 -0.02 -9.32 0.79
C SER A 186 -0.16 -8.53 -0.50
N THR A 187 -1.28 -8.70 -1.19
CA THR A 187 -1.59 -7.96 -2.41
C THR A 187 -2.92 -7.24 -2.24
N ILE A 188 -2.91 -5.92 -2.44
CA ILE A 188 -4.12 -5.10 -2.50
C ILE A 188 -4.41 -4.85 -3.98
N ILE A 189 -5.62 -5.18 -4.43
CA ILE A 189 -6.05 -4.98 -5.81
C ILE A 189 -7.25 -4.05 -5.82
N THR A 190 -7.24 -3.06 -6.71
CA THR A 190 -8.45 -2.30 -7.02
C THR A 190 -8.98 -2.70 -8.40
N SER A 191 -10.29 -2.86 -8.52
CA SER A 191 -10.92 -3.21 -9.80
C SER A 191 -12.30 -2.59 -9.92
N ASN A 192 -12.65 -2.17 -11.13
CA ASN A 192 -14.03 -1.82 -11.50
C ASN A 192 -14.83 -3.01 -12.03
N LYS A 193 -14.20 -4.19 -12.15
CA LYS A 193 -14.81 -5.44 -12.61
C LYS A 193 -15.22 -6.29 -11.42
N SER A 194 -16.39 -6.91 -11.52
CA SER A 194 -16.78 -7.97 -10.60
C SER A 194 -15.91 -9.21 -10.84
N ILE A 195 -15.76 -10.08 -9.83
CA ILE A 195 -14.96 -11.32 -9.95
C ILE A 195 -15.44 -12.20 -11.12
N ARG A 196 -16.75 -12.15 -11.44
CA ARG A 196 -17.35 -12.90 -12.56
C ARG A 196 -16.89 -12.43 -13.94
N GLU A 197 -16.40 -11.20 -14.05
CA GLU A 197 -15.89 -10.63 -15.31
C GLU A 197 -14.39 -10.89 -15.51
N TRP A 198 -13.70 -11.43 -14.51
CA TRP A 198 -12.25 -11.68 -14.59
C TRP A 198 -11.85 -12.66 -15.69
N PRO A 199 -12.62 -13.71 -16.03
CA PRO A 199 -12.27 -14.57 -17.16
C PRO A 199 -12.15 -13.82 -18.48
N GLN A 200 -13.11 -12.93 -18.75
CA GLN A 200 -13.10 -12.08 -19.94
C GLN A 200 -11.92 -11.09 -19.93
N MET A 201 -11.58 -10.56 -18.75
CA MET A 201 -10.42 -9.68 -18.57
C MET A 201 -9.08 -10.42 -18.80
N LEU A 202 -8.99 -11.71 -18.45
CA LEU A 202 -7.78 -12.52 -18.52
C LEU A 202 -7.76 -13.41 -19.77
N ALA A 203 -7.97 -12.79 -20.93
CA ALA A 203 -7.92 -13.43 -22.25
C ALA A 203 -8.88 -14.61 -22.46
N GLY A 204 -9.95 -14.74 -21.67
CA GLY A 204 -10.91 -15.85 -21.76
C GLY A 204 -10.36 -17.20 -21.33
N ASP A 205 -9.21 -17.24 -20.63
CA ASP A 205 -8.61 -18.48 -20.11
C ASP A 205 -9.19 -18.78 -18.72
N ASP A 206 -10.27 -19.55 -18.68
CA ASP A 206 -10.98 -19.93 -17.44
C ASP A 206 -10.07 -20.68 -16.47
N ALA A 207 -9.17 -21.52 -16.97
CA ALA A 207 -8.24 -22.29 -16.15
C ALA A 207 -7.22 -21.37 -15.47
N LEU A 208 -6.62 -20.45 -16.22
CA LEU A 208 -5.70 -19.45 -15.68
C LEU A 208 -6.40 -18.52 -14.68
N THR A 209 -7.61 -18.07 -15.01
CA THR A 209 -8.41 -17.20 -14.14
C THR A 209 -8.73 -17.89 -12.82
N THR A 210 -9.18 -19.14 -12.88
CA THR A 210 -9.46 -19.94 -11.68
C THR A 210 -8.20 -20.09 -10.83
N ALA A 211 -7.04 -20.35 -11.45
CA ALA A 211 -5.78 -20.48 -10.75
C ALA A 211 -5.30 -19.16 -10.08
N ILE A 212 -5.56 -18.00 -10.70
CA ILE A 212 -5.31 -16.68 -10.10
C ILE A 212 -6.24 -16.44 -8.93
N LEU A 213 -7.55 -16.63 -9.13
CA LEU A 213 -8.58 -16.39 -8.13
C LEU A 213 -8.42 -17.29 -6.91
N ASP A 214 -8.09 -18.57 -7.10
CA ASP A 214 -7.82 -19.53 -6.02
C ASP A 214 -6.74 -19.00 -5.07
N ARG A 215 -5.59 -18.55 -5.62
CA ARG A 215 -4.48 -17.99 -4.84
C ARG A 215 -4.79 -16.64 -4.22
N LEU A 216 -5.53 -15.78 -4.93
CA LEU A 216 -5.88 -14.46 -4.42
C LEU A 216 -6.92 -14.55 -3.32
N LEU A 217 -7.96 -15.36 -3.50
CA LEU A 217 -9.16 -15.39 -2.66
C LEU A 217 -9.08 -16.37 -1.49
N HIS A 218 -8.13 -17.30 -1.48
CA HIS A 218 -7.96 -18.23 -0.35
C HIS A 218 -7.81 -17.50 1.00
N HIS A 219 -7.04 -16.40 1.02
CA HIS A 219 -6.89 -15.51 2.17
C HIS A 219 -7.10 -14.07 1.71
N CYS A 220 -8.35 -13.61 1.65
CA CYS A 220 -8.67 -12.29 1.10
C CYS A 220 -9.79 -11.56 1.84
N HIS A 221 -9.59 -10.26 2.04
CA HIS A 221 -10.63 -9.33 2.44
C HIS A 221 -11.24 -8.68 1.20
N VAL A 222 -12.44 -9.11 0.82
CA VAL A 222 -13.20 -8.46 -0.26
C VAL A 222 -13.98 -7.28 0.31
N VAL A 223 -13.77 -6.09 -0.25
CA VAL A 223 -14.50 -4.86 0.09
C VAL A 223 -15.17 -4.37 -1.19
N GLN A 224 -16.49 -4.54 -1.23
CA GLN A 224 -17.33 -3.99 -2.29
C GLN A 224 -17.73 -2.57 -1.89
N ILE A 225 -17.47 -1.62 -2.79
CA ILE A 225 -17.71 -0.21 -2.59
C ILE A 225 -18.78 0.22 -3.58
N GLU A 226 -19.89 0.67 -3.03
CA GLU A 226 -21.02 1.18 -3.78
C GLU A 226 -21.31 2.62 -3.33
N GLY A 227 -21.84 3.42 -4.26
CA GLY A 227 -22.27 4.79 -3.99
C GLY A 227 -21.83 5.75 -5.07
N ARG A 228 -21.96 7.05 -4.76
CA ARG A 228 -21.71 8.13 -5.73
C ARG A 228 -20.21 8.31 -5.97
N SER A 229 -19.88 8.80 -7.15
CA SER A 229 -18.50 9.14 -7.52
C SER A 229 -18.08 10.43 -6.84
N PHE A 230 -16.95 10.41 -6.13
CA PHE A 230 -16.30 11.61 -5.59
C PHE A 230 -15.94 12.60 -6.71
N ARG A 231 -15.49 12.09 -7.86
CA ARG A 231 -15.12 12.93 -9.02
C ARG A 231 -16.33 13.70 -9.56
N LEU A 232 -17.52 13.08 -9.57
CA LEU A 232 -18.73 13.76 -10.02
C LEU A 232 -19.19 14.83 -9.04
N ARG A 233 -19.11 14.57 -7.73
CA ARG A 233 -19.39 15.57 -6.69
C ARG A 233 -18.50 16.81 -6.85
N GLU A 234 -17.20 16.63 -7.09
CA GLU A 234 -16.28 17.74 -7.28
C GLU A 234 -16.66 18.60 -8.49
N ILE A 235 -17.09 17.97 -9.59
CA ILE A 235 -17.54 18.67 -10.81
C ILE A 235 -18.86 19.41 -10.57
N GLU A 236 -19.86 18.78 -9.94
CA GLU A 236 -21.14 19.41 -9.60
C GLU A 236 -20.93 20.66 -8.71
N GLN A 237 -20.05 20.56 -7.72
CA GLN A 237 -19.72 21.69 -6.84
C GLN A 237 -19.03 22.85 -7.57
N GLN A 238 -18.23 22.56 -8.60
CA GLN A 238 -17.60 23.59 -9.43
C GLN A 238 -18.61 24.28 -10.35
N LEU A 239 -19.59 23.53 -10.88
CA LEU A 239 -20.64 24.06 -11.74
C LEU A 239 -21.65 24.90 -10.96
N ASP A 240 -21.97 24.55 -9.72
CA ASP A 240 -22.88 25.31 -8.86
C ASP A 240 -22.27 26.64 -8.34
N GLN A 241 -20.95 26.82 -8.48
CA GLN A 241 -20.22 28.01 -8.03
C GLN A 241 -19.82 28.97 -9.17
N GLY A 242 -20.09 28.62 -10.43
CA GLY A 242 -19.81 29.44 -11.62
C GLY A 242 -21.08 30.03 -12.22
#